data_AF-A0A094KNX6-F1
#
_entry.id   AF-A0A094KNX6-F1
#
_cell.length_a   1.000
_cell.length_b   1.000
_cell.length_c   1.000
_cell.angle_alpha   90.00
_cell.angle_beta   90.00
_cell.angle_gamma   90.00
#
_symmetry.space_group_name_H-M   'P 1'
#
loop_
_entity.id
_entity.type
_entity.pdbx_description
1 polymer ?
#
loop_
_entity_poly.entity_id
_entity_poly.type
_entity_poly.pdbx_seq_one_letter_code
_entity_poly.pdbx_strand_id
1 'polypeptide(L)'
;QGFTYPPHVGLSIGTPADPQFVLMEVHYDNPSYTEGLIDNSGLRLIYTPVIRKYDAGVIEAGLWVSLFHNIPPGMPEFVSEGHCTLECLEEALGAERPAGIHVFAVLLHAHLAGRAIRMRHFHNGEEQKLLAYDDEFDFNFQEFQYLKEERTILPGDNLITECHYSTVDRIRMTWGGLSTRNEMCLSYLLYYPRINLTRCASIPDIMEQLQFIGVKEIYRPVRTWPFIIKSPKQYKNLSFMDAMNKFKWSRSEGLSYNELVLKLPVNVRCSKTDNAEWSIQGMTALPPEIERPYKTEPIICSSSSCLCCSLFLTLLFVVHVTASTMGNIGPFL
;
A
#
# COMPACT_ATOMS: atom_id res chain seq x y z
N GLN A 1 -14.35 2.35 10.95
CA GLN A 1 -14.26 1.81 12.32
C GLN A 1 -13.14 2.53 13.08
N GLY A 2 -12.96 2.28 14.38
CA GLY A 2 -11.82 2.83 15.13
C GLY A 2 -10.56 1.95 15.00
N PHE A 3 -9.39 2.51 15.29
CA PHE A 3 -8.12 1.77 15.38
C PHE A 3 -7.71 1.59 16.84
N THR A 4 -7.23 0.41 17.21
CA THR A 4 -6.75 0.10 18.57
C THR A 4 -5.32 -0.43 18.50
N TYR A 5 -4.40 0.23 19.21
CA TYR A 5 -3.02 -0.23 19.30
C TYR A 5 -2.91 -1.55 20.09
N PRO A 6 -1.91 -2.40 19.79
CA PRO A 6 -1.59 -3.57 20.62
C PRO A 6 -1.32 -3.17 22.08
N PRO A 7 -1.59 -4.03 23.08
CA PRO A 7 -1.48 -3.66 24.50
C PRO A 7 -0.09 -3.18 24.94
N HIS A 8 0.98 -3.58 24.25
CA HIS A 8 2.37 -3.20 24.53
C HIS A 8 2.85 -1.94 23.80
N VAL A 9 2.01 -1.36 22.94
CA VAL A 9 2.38 -0.27 22.02
C VAL A 9 1.45 0.92 22.19
N GLY A 10 1.96 2.14 22.05
CA GLY A 10 1.12 3.34 21.98
C GLY A 10 1.81 4.49 21.27
N LEU A 11 1.04 5.37 20.66
CA LEU A 11 1.56 6.65 20.16
C LEU A 11 1.76 7.59 21.36
N SER A 12 3.01 7.94 21.66
CA SER A 12 3.31 8.89 22.74
C SER A 12 2.85 10.30 22.37
N ILE A 13 2.23 10.98 23.33
CA ILE A 13 1.79 12.37 23.22
C ILE A 13 2.06 13.11 24.54
N GLY A 14 2.61 14.32 24.44
CA GLY A 14 2.76 15.24 25.58
C GLY A 14 3.98 15.01 26.49
N THR A 15 4.90 14.09 26.17
CA THR A 15 6.20 14.05 26.86
C THR A 15 7.14 15.14 26.32
N PRO A 16 8.28 15.46 26.98
CA PRO A 16 9.21 16.47 26.50
C PRO A 16 9.79 16.21 25.11
N ALA A 17 9.76 14.95 24.63
CA ALA A 17 10.24 14.56 23.31
C ALA A 17 9.14 14.54 22.23
N ASP A 18 7.89 14.79 22.62
CA ASP A 18 6.74 14.72 21.72
C ASP A 18 6.34 16.12 21.19
N PRO A 19 5.64 16.18 20.04
CA PRO A 19 5.05 17.41 19.56
C PRO A 19 4.08 18.03 20.57
N GLN A 20 4.13 19.36 20.72
CA GLN A 20 3.26 20.11 21.64
C GLN A 20 1.86 20.35 21.08
N PHE A 21 1.72 20.34 19.75
CA PHE A 21 0.48 20.66 19.05
C PHE A 21 0.10 19.51 18.12
N VAL A 22 -1.21 19.31 17.97
CA VAL A 22 -1.78 18.44 16.95
C VAL A 22 -2.30 19.30 15.82
N LEU A 23 -1.92 18.96 14.59
CA LEU A 23 -2.51 19.52 13.38
C LEU A 23 -3.50 18.50 12.82
N MET A 24 -4.75 18.92 12.62
CA MET A 24 -5.76 18.12 11.92
C MET A 24 -5.93 18.68 10.52
N GLU A 25 -5.57 17.87 9.52
CA GLU A 25 -5.81 18.16 8.11
C GLU A 25 -7.02 17.36 7.64
N VAL A 26 -8.02 18.04 7.07
CA VAL A 26 -9.25 17.42 6.56
C VAL A 26 -9.31 17.63 5.06
N HIS A 27 -9.43 16.54 4.31
CA HIS A 27 -9.56 16.58 2.85
C HIS A 27 -11.04 16.58 2.46
N TYR A 28 -11.52 17.68 1.86
CA TYR A 28 -12.88 17.81 1.35
C TYR A 28 -12.90 17.66 -0.18
N ASP A 29 -13.64 16.67 -0.69
CA ASP A 29 -13.99 16.58 -2.10
C ASP A 29 -15.42 17.14 -2.30
N ASN A 30 -15.53 18.35 -2.86
CA ASN A 30 -16.81 19.03 -3.11
C ASN A 30 -17.08 19.18 -4.62
N PRO A 31 -17.37 18.09 -5.35
CA PRO A 31 -17.52 18.11 -6.80
C PRO A 31 -18.75 18.92 -7.26
N SER A 32 -19.75 19.08 -6.41
CA SER A 32 -20.97 19.85 -6.69
C SER A 32 -20.84 21.33 -6.37
N TYR A 33 -19.69 21.78 -5.86
CA TYR A 33 -19.43 23.17 -5.46
C TYR A 33 -20.53 23.74 -4.56
N THR A 34 -21.08 22.91 -3.68
CA THR A 34 -22.19 23.32 -2.81
C THR A 34 -21.69 24.32 -1.77
N GLU A 35 -22.34 25.48 -1.73
CA GLU A 35 -22.03 26.57 -0.80
C GLU A 35 -22.77 26.41 0.53
N GLY A 36 -22.26 27.06 1.58
CA GLY A 36 -22.94 27.13 2.88
C GLY A 36 -22.90 25.84 3.71
N LEU A 37 -22.10 24.84 3.32
CA LEU A 37 -21.88 23.64 4.12
C LEU A 37 -21.01 23.97 5.34
N ILE A 38 -21.50 23.61 6.53
CA ILE A 38 -20.75 23.73 7.79
C ILE A 38 -20.43 22.31 8.25
N ASP A 39 -19.14 21.99 8.34
CA ASP A 39 -18.64 20.72 8.86
C ASP A 39 -18.02 20.90 10.25
N ASN A 40 -18.19 19.89 11.11
CA ASN A 40 -17.55 19.81 12.43
C ASN A 40 -16.96 18.40 12.63
N SER A 41 -16.44 17.79 11.57
CA SER A 41 -15.82 16.48 11.60
C SER A 41 -14.47 16.53 12.32
N GLY A 42 -14.07 15.38 12.86
CA GLY A 42 -12.78 15.25 13.52
C GLY A 42 -12.54 13.84 14.05
N LEU A 43 -11.47 13.71 14.83
CA LEU A 43 -11.03 12.44 15.41
C LEU A 43 -11.31 12.40 16.91
N ARG A 44 -11.73 11.25 17.42
CA ARG A 44 -11.80 10.97 18.85
C ARG A 44 -10.57 10.16 19.27
N LEU A 45 -9.72 10.75 20.11
CA LEU A 45 -8.54 10.10 20.65
C LEU A 45 -8.86 9.49 22.02
N ILE A 46 -8.59 8.20 22.18
CA ILE A 46 -8.70 7.49 23.47
C ILE A 46 -7.29 7.23 23.96
N TYR A 47 -6.93 7.79 25.12
CA TYR A 47 -5.57 7.77 25.64
C TYR A 47 -5.52 7.33 27.12
N THR A 48 -4.32 7.02 27.60
CA THR A 48 -4.05 6.65 28.99
C THR A 48 -2.81 7.38 29.50
N PRO A 49 -2.74 7.77 30.79
CA PRO A 49 -1.52 8.36 31.37
C PRO A 49 -0.41 7.32 31.59
N VAL A 50 -0.70 6.02 31.45
CA VAL A 50 0.28 4.94 31.64
C VAL A 50 1.02 4.68 30.33
N ILE A 51 2.32 5.02 30.31
CA ILE A 51 3.19 4.78 29.16
C ILE A 51 3.29 3.28 28.86
N ARG A 52 3.15 2.94 27.58
CA ARG A 52 3.26 1.57 27.08
C ARG A 52 4.73 1.16 26.94
N LYS A 53 4.98 -0.12 26.69
CA LYS A 53 6.35 -0.65 26.60
C LYS A 53 7.11 -0.05 25.42
N TYR A 54 6.43 0.20 24.30
CA TYR A 54 7.04 0.78 23.10
C TYR A 54 6.21 1.93 22.53
N ASP A 55 6.92 2.96 22.08
CA ASP A 55 6.35 4.03 21.27
C ASP A 55 6.09 3.51 19.84
N ALA A 56 4.90 3.80 19.32
CA ALA A 56 4.55 3.57 17.93
C ALA A 56 5.16 4.63 17.02
N GLY A 57 5.59 4.22 15.84
CA GLY A 57 5.89 5.10 14.71
C GLY A 57 5.01 4.76 13.51
N VAL A 58 5.02 5.66 12.53
CA VAL A 58 4.40 5.44 11.20
C VAL A 58 5.46 5.72 10.14
N ILE A 59 5.68 4.76 9.24
CA ILE A 59 6.47 4.95 8.02
C ILE A 59 5.50 4.99 6.84
N GLU A 60 5.52 6.09 6.09
CA GLU A 60 4.94 6.17 4.76
C GLU A 60 5.93 5.54 3.76
N ALA A 61 5.55 4.41 3.18
CA ALA A 61 6.34 3.69 2.18
C ALA A 61 5.63 3.63 0.83
N GLY A 62 6.38 3.80 -0.26
CA GLY A 62 5.85 3.64 -1.60
C GLY A 62 6.41 4.65 -2.58
N LEU A 63 5.56 5.11 -3.50
CA LEU A 63 6.00 5.98 -4.58
C LEU A 63 5.80 7.43 -4.17
N TRP A 64 6.84 8.24 -4.27
CA TRP A 64 6.80 9.62 -3.82
C TRP A 64 5.74 10.41 -4.59
N VAL A 65 4.78 10.98 -3.85
CA VAL A 65 3.64 11.73 -4.40
C VAL A 65 4.14 12.93 -5.18
N SER A 66 4.16 12.79 -6.50
CA SER A 66 4.67 13.80 -7.43
C SER A 66 4.17 13.53 -8.83
N LEU A 67 4.39 14.52 -9.70
CA LEU A 67 4.07 14.43 -11.12
C LEU A 67 4.94 13.41 -11.88
N PHE A 68 5.87 12.72 -11.22
CA PHE A 68 6.65 11.64 -11.82
C PHE A 68 5.97 10.28 -11.72
N HIS A 69 5.02 10.14 -10.79
CA HIS A 69 4.06 9.05 -10.93
C HIS A 69 3.17 9.36 -12.12
N ASN A 70 3.22 8.53 -13.15
CA ASN A 70 2.44 8.78 -14.33
C ASN A 70 1.95 7.48 -14.96
N ILE A 71 0.67 7.47 -15.31
CA ILE A 71 -0.05 6.29 -15.80
C ILE A 71 -0.73 6.68 -17.10
N PRO A 72 -0.43 5.99 -18.22
CA PRO A 72 -1.07 6.23 -19.51
C PRO A 72 -2.60 6.07 -19.45
N PRO A 73 -3.36 6.79 -20.30
CA PRO A 73 -4.79 6.59 -20.44
C PRO A 73 -5.13 5.23 -21.10
N GLY A 74 -6.32 4.71 -20.83
CA GLY A 74 -6.84 3.53 -21.53
C GLY A 74 -6.22 2.20 -21.10
N MET A 75 -5.51 2.15 -19.97
CA MET A 75 -4.85 0.94 -19.49
C MET A 75 -5.81 0.10 -18.65
N PRO A 76 -6.11 -1.17 -19.01
CA PRO A 76 -6.88 -2.06 -18.14
C PRO A 76 -6.10 -2.50 -16.91
N GLU A 77 -4.77 -2.55 -17.03
CA GLU A 77 -3.86 -2.83 -15.94
C GLU A 77 -2.57 -2.05 -16.18
N PHE A 78 -2.09 -1.38 -15.14
CA PHE A 78 -0.79 -0.72 -15.09
C PHE A 78 -0.24 -0.83 -13.67
N VAL A 79 0.97 -1.34 -13.53
CA VAL A 79 1.63 -1.54 -12.24
C VAL A 79 2.58 -0.39 -11.96
N SER A 80 2.47 0.23 -10.78
CA SER A 80 3.50 1.13 -10.25
C SER A 80 4.12 0.54 -9.00
N GLU A 81 5.44 0.65 -8.87
CA GLU A 81 6.17 0.23 -7.68
C GLU A 81 6.88 1.42 -7.05
N GLY A 82 6.68 1.57 -5.75
CA GLY A 82 7.44 2.51 -4.93
C GLY A 82 8.29 1.76 -3.93
N HIS A 83 9.57 2.12 -3.84
CA HIS A 83 10.56 1.35 -3.10
C HIS A 83 11.03 2.09 -1.87
N CYS A 84 10.89 1.44 -0.72
CA CYS A 84 11.69 1.74 0.46
C CYS A 84 12.96 0.90 0.36
N THR A 85 14.03 1.51 -0.15
CA THR A 85 15.23 0.76 -0.57
C THR A 85 16.04 0.27 0.61
N LEU A 86 16.86 -0.76 0.36
CA LEU A 86 17.74 -1.34 1.37
C LEU A 86 18.69 -0.30 1.96
N GLU A 87 19.15 0.68 1.18
CA GLU A 87 20.06 1.71 1.66
C GLU A 87 19.38 2.68 2.63
N CYS A 88 18.10 3.02 2.40
CA CYS A 88 17.34 3.85 3.34
C CYS A 88 17.10 3.10 4.65
N LEU A 89 16.71 1.82 4.59
CA LEU A 89 16.49 1.01 5.79
C LEU A 89 17.79 0.69 6.52
N GLU A 90 18.88 0.39 5.81
CA GLU A 90 20.21 0.20 6.38
C GLU A 90 20.69 1.43 7.14
N GLU A 91 20.60 2.63 6.53
CA GLU A 91 21.04 3.86 7.19
C GLU A 91 20.15 4.18 8.41
N ALA A 92 18.84 4.23 8.22
CA ALA A 92 17.91 4.66 9.28
C ALA A 92 17.85 3.66 10.45
N LEU A 93 17.73 2.35 10.16
CA LEU A 93 17.72 1.33 11.21
C LEU A 93 19.11 1.10 11.78
N GLY A 94 20.17 1.15 10.98
CA GLY A 94 21.54 1.05 11.49
C GLY A 94 21.89 2.16 12.48
N ALA A 95 21.41 3.39 12.23
CA ALA A 95 21.63 4.53 13.13
C ALA A 95 20.75 4.49 14.39
N GLU A 96 19.46 4.21 14.24
CA GLU A 96 18.48 4.37 15.34
C GLU A 96 18.18 3.05 16.06
N ARG A 97 18.14 1.93 15.32
CA ARG A 97 17.66 0.64 15.84
C ARG A 97 18.24 -0.58 15.11
N PRO A 98 19.50 -0.97 15.38
CA PRO A 98 20.15 -2.10 14.70
C PRO A 98 19.44 -3.45 14.87
N ALA A 99 18.67 -3.62 15.94
CA ALA A 99 17.86 -4.81 16.18
C ALA A 99 16.55 -4.85 15.38
N GLY A 100 16.27 -3.82 14.58
CA GLY A 100 15.07 -3.69 13.77
C GLY A 100 13.84 -3.13 14.49
N ILE A 101 12.78 -2.99 13.70
CA ILE A 101 11.44 -2.58 14.11
C ILE A 101 10.44 -3.69 13.84
N HIS A 102 9.30 -3.67 14.53
CA HIS A 102 8.22 -4.63 14.40
C HIS A 102 6.98 -3.93 13.85
N VAL A 103 6.56 -4.30 12.65
CA VAL A 103 5.33 -3.83 12.00
C VAL A 103 4.16 -4.66 12.52
N PHE A 104 3.09 -4.00 12.95
CA PHE A 104 1.90 -4.65 13.51
C PHE A 104 0.61 -4.32 12.77
N ALA A 105 0.58 -3.25 11.96
CA ALA A 105 -0.53 -2.95 11.06
C ALA A 105 -0.04 -2.17 9.82
N VAL A 106 -0.81 -2.24 8.74
CA VAL A 106 -0.55 -1.48 7.50
C VAL A 106 -1.87 -0.89 6.98
N LEU A 107 -1.85 0.36 6.54
CA LEU A 107 -2.93 0.98 5.77
C LEU A 107 -2.46 1.16 4.32
N LEU A 108 -3.19 0.56 3.38
CA LEU A 108 -2.92 0.67 1.94
C LEU A 108 -3.70 1.86 1.36
N HIS A 109 -3.07 2.64 0.48
CA HIS A 109 -3.64 3.88 -0.03
C HIS A 109 -3.34 4.12 -1.52
N ALA A 110 -4.39 4.32 -2.29
CA ALA A 110 -4.39 4.82 -3.66
C ALA A 110 -5.67 5.65 -3.91
N HIS A 111 -5.82 6.27 -5.09
CA HIS A 111 -7.04 6.98 -5.47
C HIS A 111 -7.90 6.13 -6.43
N LEU A 112 -8.78 6.79 -7.22
CA LEU A 112 -9.88 6.16 -7.93
C LEU A 112 -9.50 5.12 -9.01
N ALA A 113 -8.28 5.17 -9.55
CA ALA A 113 -7.80 4.18 -10.52
C ALA A 113 -7.23 2.93 -9.84
N GLY A 114 -6.96 2.95 -8.53
CA GLY A 114 -6.43 1.79 -7.81
C GLY A 114 -7.36 0.58 -7.89
N ARG A 115 -6.80 -0.61 -8.10
CA ARG A 115 -7.53 -1.89 -8.20
C ARG A 115 -6.93 -2.98 -7.34
N ALA A 116 -5.62 -2.95 -7.11
CA ALA A 116 -4.97 -3.80 -6.12
C ALA A 116 -3.76 -3.09 -5.53
N ILE A 117 -3.44 -3.36 -4.27
CA ILE A 117 -2.24 -2.85 -3.61
C ILE A 117 -1.61 -3.96 -2.78
N ARG A 118 -0.28 -4.08 -2.83
CA ARG A 118 0.49 -5.04 -2.04
C ARG A 118 1.67 -4.35 -1.37
N MET A 119 1.83 -4.64 -0.09
CA MET A 119 2.98 -4.23 0.70
C MET A 119 3.95 -5.41 0.85
N ARG A 120 4.94 -5.43 -0.04
CA ARG A 120 5.92 -6.52 -0.19
C ARG A 120 7.13 -6.25 0.71
N HIS A 121 7.68 -7.33 1.27
CA HIS A 121 8.84 -7.28 2.15
C HIS A 121 9.89 -8.30 1.68
N PHE A 122 11.12 -7.85 1.55
CA PHE A 122 12.25 -8.65 1.13
C PHE A 122 13.32 -8.61 2.20
N HIS A 123 13.84 -9.79 2.53
CA HIS A 123 14.94 -9.98 3.46
C HIS A 123 16.03 -10.79 2.76
N ASN A 124 17.24 -10.24 2.66
CA ASN A 124 18.37 -10.86 1.95
C ASN A 124 18.04 -11.29 0.50
N GLY A 125 17.27 -10.46 -0.22
CA GLY A 125 16.85 -10.73 -1.60
C GLY A 125 15.70 -11.74 -1.76
N GLU A 126 15.24 -12.38 -0.67
CA GLU A 126 14.10 -13.29 -0.70
C GLU A 126 12.81 -12.59 -0.32
N GLU A 127 11.78 -12.71 -1.16
CA GLU A 127 10.45 -12.19 -0.85
C GLU A 127 9.81 -12.97 0.29
N GLN A 128 9.51 -12.24 1.36
CA GLN A 128 8.82 -12.77 2.53
C GLN A 128 7.31 -12.69 2.32
N LYS A 129 6.55 -13.33 3.21
CA LYS A 129 5.09 -13.14 3.24
C LYS A 129 4.74 -11.66 3.32
N LEU A 130 3.82 -11.22 2.45
CA LEU A 130 3.31 -9.85 2.34
C LEU A 130 2.91 -9.30 3.72
N LEU A 131 3.23 -8.03 3.97
CA LEU A 131 2.82 -7.34 5.19
C LEU A 131 1.32 -7.02 5.15
N ALA A 132 0.81 -6.64 3.98
CA ALA A 132 -0.59 -6.41 3.69
C ALA A 132 -0.85 -6.53 2.18
N TYR A 133 -2.07 -6.85 1.81
CA TYR A 133 -2.52 -6.84 0.43
C TYR A 133 -4.02 -6.63 0.35
N ASP A 134 -4.46 -6.08 -0.77
CA ASP A 134 -5.84 -6.03 -1.20
C ASP A 134 -5.85 -6.21 -2.71
N ASP A 135 -6.28 -7.39 -3.18
CA ASP A 135 -6.34 -7.72 -4.60
C ASP A 135 -7.62 -7.18 -5.27
N GLU A 136 -8.59 -6.68 -4.48
CA GLU A 136 -9.88 -6.13 -4.93
C GLU A 136 -10.09 -4.74 -4.29
N PHE A 137 -9.05 -3.91 -4.34
CA PHE A 137 -9.00 -2.62 -3.67
C PHE A 137 -10.11 -1.68 -4.13
N ASP A 138 -10.87 -1.16 -3.17
CA ASP A 138 -11.86 -0.10 -3.36
C ASP A 138 -11.39 1.18 -2.65
N PHE A 139 -11.25 2.27 -3.41
CA PHE A 139 -10.93 3.60 -2.88
C PHE A 139 -11.81 4.02 -1.69
N ASN A 140 -13.09 3.60 -1.68
CA ASN A 140 -14.03 3.94 -0.62
C ASN A 140 -13.88 3.08 0.64
N PHE A 141 -13.09 2.01 0.59
CA PHE A 141 -12.85 1.08 1.69
C PHE A 141 -11.36 0.95 1.97
N GLN A 142 -10.84 1.87 2.79
CA GLN A 142 -9.45 1.87 3.23
C GLN A 142 -9.42 1.70 4.76
N GLU A 143 -8.83 0.60 5.22
CA GLU A 143 -8.73 0.27 6.64
C GLU A 143 -7.31 -0.12 7.03
N PHE A 144 -7.02 0.00 8.33
CA PHE A 144 -5.80 -0.57 8.88
C PHE A 144 -5.94 -2.09 8.94
N GLN A 145 -5.12 -2.80 8.18
CA GLN A 145 -4.99 -4.24 8.25
C GLN A 145 -4.01 -4.61 9.35
N TYR A 146 -4.48 -5.29 10.40
CA TYR A 146 -3.60 -5.83 11.44
C TYR A 146 -2.85 -7.06 10.92
N LEU A 147 -1.56 -7.12 11.20
CA LEU A 147 -0.79 -8.33 10.92
C LEU A 147 -1.17 -9.41 11.93
N LYS A 148 -1.44 -10.63 11.45
CA LYS A 148 -1.67 -11.80 12.32
C LYS A 148 -0.48 -12.08 13.23
N GLU A 149 0.72 -11.86 12.70
CA GLU A 149 2.00 -11.99 13.38
C GLU A 149 2.82 -10.74 13.05
N GLU A 150 3.25 -10.02 14.09
CA GLU A 150 4.08 -8.83 13.94
C GLU A 150 5.38 -9.19 13.20
N ARG A 151 5.75 -8.38 12.20
CA ARG A 151 6.91 -8.67 11.35
C ARG A 151 8.07 -7.77 11.70
N THR A 152 9.22 -8.37 11.99
CA THR A 152 10.49 -7.65 12.12
C THR A 152 11.01 -7.20 10.76
N ILE A 153 11.37 -5.92 10.65
CA ILE A 153 12.13 -5.31 9.56
C ILE A 153 13.50 -4.93 10.12
N LEU A 154 14.56 -5.35 9.43
CA LEU A 154 15.96 -5.22 9.83
C LEU A 154 16.73 -4.28 8.89
N PRO A 155 17.89 -3.76 9.33
CA PRO A 155 18.85 -3.16 8.40
C PRO A 155 19.16 -4.12 7.24
N GLY A 156 19.19 -3.59 6.02
CA GLY A 156 19.43 -4.35 4.80
C GLY A 156 18.18 -4.95 4.15
N ASP A 157 17.01 -4.89 4.81
CA ASP A 157 15.74 -5.26 4.20
C ASP A 157 15.31 -4.20 3.18
N ASN A 158 14.45 -4.58 2.23
CA ASN A 158 13.79 -3.62 1.35
C ASN A 158 12.28 -3.89 1.29
N LEU A 159 11.51 -2.82 1.06
CA LEU A 159 10.07 -2.89 0.96
C LEU A 159 9.58 -2.30 -0.35
N ILE A 160 8.49 -2.85 -0.87
CA ILE A 160 7.87 -2.37 -2.11
C ILE A 160 6.37 -2.21 -1.90
N THR A 161 5.86 -1.01 -2.14
CA THR A 161 4.43 -0.80 -2.34
C THR A 161 4.16 -0.97 -3.83
N GLU A 162 3.47 -2.05 -4.19
CA GLU A 162 3.05 -2.39 -5.56
C GLU A 162 1.58 -2.02 -5.71
N CYS A 163 1.25 -1.18 -6.68
CA CYS A 163 -0.12 -0.74 -6.95
C CYS A 163 -0.52 -1.05 -8.39
N HIS A 164 -1.68 -1.68 -8.56
CA HIS A 164 -2.30 -1.95 -9.85
C HIS A 164 -3.39 -0.92 -10.12
N TYR A 165 -3.36 -0.34 -11.31
CA TYR A 165 -4.32 0.68 -11.74
C TYR A 165 -5.09 0.26 -12.98
N SER A 166 -6.33 0.73 -13.07
CA SER A 166 -7.12 0.74 -14.30
C SER A 166 -7.47 2.18 -14.67
N THR A 167 -7.06 2.61 -15.87
CA THR A 167 -7.33 3.93 -16.45
C THR A 167 -8.16 3.82 -17.74
N VAL A 168 -8.90 2.72 -17.94
CA VAL A 168 -9.76 2.48 -19.13
C VAL A 168 -10.78 3.60 -19.38
N ASP A 169 -11.21 4.27 -18.32
CA ASP A 169 -12.17 5.36 -18.31
C ASP A 169 -11.51 6.75 -18.43
N ARG A 170 -10.18 6.81 -18.48
CA ARG A 170 -9.42 8.06 -18.53
C ARG A 170 -8.85 8.28 -19.94
N ILE A 171 -9.03 9.51 -20.44
CA ILE A 171 -8.59 9.93 -21.79
C ILE A 171 -7.27 10.70 -21.82
N ARG A 172 -6.72 11.05 -20.65
CA ARG A 172 -5.45 11.78 -20.49
C ARG A 172 -4.53 11.03 -19.54
N MET A 173 -3.25 11.41 -19.54
CA MET A 173 -2.31 10.93 -18.52
C MET A 173 -2.88 11.17 -17.12
N THR A 174 -2.76 10.14 -16.29
CA THR A 174 -2.99 10.24 -14.86
C THR A 174 -1.66 10.52 -14.20
N TRP A 175 -1.65 11.49 -13.27
CA TRP A 175 -0.44 11.94 -12.58
C TRP A 175 -0.56 11.69 -11.09
N GLY A 176 0.57 11.49 -10.42
CA GLY A 176 0.62 11.50 -8.96
C GLY A 176 0.32 12.88 -8.41
N GLY A 177 -0.43 12.93 -7.31
CA GLY A 177 -0.83 14.20 -6.70
C GLY A 177 -1.94 14.06 -5.68
N LEU A 178 -2.32 15.20 -5.09
CA LEU A 178 -3.25 15.25 -3.95
C LEU A 178 -4.73 15.14 -4.33
N SER A 179 -5.10 15.44 -5.59
CA SER A 179 -6.50 15.38 -6.01
C SER A 179 -6.99 13.94 -6.09
N THR A 180 -8.26 13.70 -5.76
CA THR A 180 -8.95 12.41 -5.96
C THR A 180 -8.84 11.88 -7.40
N ARG A 181 -8.63 12.76 -8.40
CA ARG A 181 -8.44 12.39 -9.82
C ARG A 181 -6.97 12.17 -10.21
N ASN A 182 -6.03 12.60 -9.38
CA ASN A 182 -4.65 12.14 -9.42
C ASN A 182 -4.54 10.74 -8.81
N GLU A 183 -3.34 10.18 -8.72
CA GLU A 183 -3.10 8.92 -8.02
C GLU A 183 -2.04 9.05 -6.92
N MET A 184 -2.05 8.07 -6.04
CA MET A 184 -0.99 7.79 -5.08
C MET A 184 -0.74 6.28 -5.05
N CYS A 185 0.45 5.88 -4.60
CA CYS A 185 0.81 4.50 -4.35
C CYS A 185 1.55 4.40 -3.02
N LEU A 186 0.80 4.25 -1.92
CA LEU A 186 1.34 4.38 -0.56
C LEU A 186 0.88 3.24 0.34
N SER A 187 1.76 2.88 1.27
CA SER A 187 1.48 2.01 2.41
C SER A 187 1.96 2.71 3.68
N TYR A 188 1.09 2.84 4.67
CA TYR A 188 1.43 3.38 5.98
C TYR A 188 1.66 2.23 6.95
N LEU A 189 2.92 2.00 7.33
CA LEU A 189 3.32 0.94 8.24
C LEU A 189 3.28 1.47 9.66
N LEU A 190 2.48 0.84 10.51
CA LEU A 190 2.47 1.08 11.94
C LEU A 190 3.43 0.09 12.61
N TYR A 191 4.42 0.63 13.31
CA TYR A 191 5.52 -0.17 13.85
C TYR A 191 5.97 0.31 15.23
N TYR A 192 6.81 -0.48 15.88
CA TYR A 192 7.55 -0.10 17.08
C TYR A 192 8.94 -0.77 17.13
N PRO A 193 9.90 -0.28 17.94
CA PRO A 193 9.88 1.03 18.57
C PRO A 193 10.05 2.14 17.53
N ARG A 194 9.46 3.30 17.80
CA ARG A 194 9.57 4.52 16.97
C ARG A 194 11.04 4.86 16.67
N ILE A 195 11.34 5.16 15.41
CA ILE A 195 12.64 5.65 14.92
C ILE A 195 12.44 6.97 14.15
N ASN A 196 13.52 7.69 13.85
CA ASN A 196 13.45 8.91 13.07
C ASN A 196 13.40 8.67 11.55
N LEU A 197 12.42 7.88 11.10
CA LEU A 197 12.12 7.65 9.69
C LEU A 197 10.61 7.77 9.49
N THR A 198 10.20 8.75 8.68
CA THR A 198 8.79 9.06 8.42
C THR A 198 8.39 8.72 6.99
N ARG A 199 9.26 9.00 6.03
CA ARG A 199 9.01 8.68 4.61
C ARG A 199 10.15 7.84 4.06
N CYS A 200 9.79 6.72 3.47
CA CYS A 200 10.69 5.80 2.80
C CYS A 200 10.11 5.45 1.43
N ALA A 201 10.38 6.31 0.46
CA ALA A 201 9.77 6.27 -0.85
C ALA A 201 10.83 6.31 -1.96
N SER A 202 10.38 6.15 -3.20
CA SER A 202 11.24 6.34 -4.36
C SER A 202 10.49 6.89 -5.57
N ILE A 203 11.26 7.27 -6.60
CA ILE A 203 10.77 7.78 -7.88
C ILE A 203 11.55 7.11 -9.01
N PRO A 204 10.91 6.47 -10.00
CA PRO A 204 11.60 5.93 -11.17
C PRO A 204 12.30 7.02 -11.99
N ASP A 205 13.45 6.69 -12.61
CA ASP A 205 14.22 7.65 -13.40
C ASP A 205 13.38 8.29 -14.52
N ILE A 206 13.37 9.61 -14.58
CA ILE A 206 12.49 10.37 -15.47
C ILE A 206 13.12 10.51 -16.87
N MET A 207 14.45 10.48 -16.97
CA MET A 207 15.14 10.65 -18.25
C MET A 207 14.91 9.47 -19.18
N GLU A 208 14.86 8.25 -18.64
CA GLU A 208 14.53 7.06 -19.42
C GLU A 208 13.05 7.06 -19.87
N GLN A 209 12.15 7.57 -19.03
CA GLN A 209 10.74 7.75 -19.41
C GLN A 209 10.55 8.77 -20.55
N LEU A 210 11.36 9.84 -20.57
CA LEU A 210 11.40 10.80 -21.68
C LEU A 210 11.94 10.16 -22.96
N GLN A 211 13.00 9.37 -22.85
CA GLN A 211 13.59 8.68 -24.00
C GLN A 211 12.59 7.73 -24.66
N PHE A 212 11.72 7.08 -23.86
CA PHE A 212 10.65 6.22 -24.37
C PHE A 212 9.75 6.92 -25.39
N ILE A 213 9.31 8.15 -25.10
CA ILE A 213 8.49 8.93 -26.04
C ILE A 213 9.32 9.58 -27.17
N GLY A 214 10.63 9.34 -27.21
CA GLY A 214 11.54 9.81 -28.26
C GLY A 214 12.19 11.16 -27.98
N VAL A 215 12.19 11.65 -26.73
CA VAL A 215 12.93 12.86 -26.32
C VAL A 215 14.43 12.57 -26.34
N LYS A 216 15.20 13.49 -26.91
CA LYS A 216 16.66 13.33 -27.04
C LYS A 216 17.45 14.28 -26.17
N GLU A 217 16.98 15.52 -26.03
CA GLU A 217 17.67 16.54 -25.23
C GLU A 217 16.66 17.39 -24.46
N ILE A 218 17.06 17.77 -23.25
CA ILE A 218 16.40 18.78 -22.42
C ILE A 218 17.31 20.01 -22.29
N TYR A 219 16.73 21.17 -22.00
CA TYR A 219 17.53 22.36 -21.69
C TYR A 219 18.31 22.18 -20.38
N ARG A 220 19.60 22.50 -20.39
CA ARG A 220 20.48 22.48 -19.21
C ARG A 220 21.14 23.85 -18.99
N PRO A 221 21.44 24.24 -17.74
CA PRO A 221 21.04 23.57 -16.50
C PRO A 221 19.52 23.63 -16.31
N VAL A 222 18.95 22.67 -15.57
CA VAL A 222 17.51 22.67 -15.27
C VAL A 222 17.24 23.83 -14.31
N ARG A 223 16.74 24.95 -14.85
CA ARG A 223 16.43 26.18 -14.08
C ARG A 223 14.95 26.30 -13.71
N THR A 224 14.10 25.55 -14.40
CA THR A 224 12.65 25.54 -14.22
C THR A 224 12.18 24.12 -13.98
N TRP A 225 11.22 23.96 -13.07
CA TRP A 225 10.53 22.70 -12.80
C TRP A 225 9.05 22.87 -13.19
N PRO A 226 8.48 22.00 -14.03
CA PRO A 226 9.09 20.88 -14.77
C PRO A 226 10.16 21.30 -15.79
N PHE A 227 11.09 20.40 -16.09
CA PHE A 227 12.14 20.64 -17.10
C PHE A 227 11.52 20.79 -18.50
N ILE A 228 12.23 21.52 -19.36
CA ILE A 228 11.79 21.85 -20.72
C ILE A 228 12.58 21.07 -21.75
N ILE A 229 11.88 20.49 -22.73
CA ILE A 229 12.46 19.66 -23.79
C ILE A 229 13.06 20.54 -24.89
N LYS A 230 14.29 20.23 -25.30
CA LYS A 230 15.04 20.91 -26.36
C LYS A 230 14.86 20.22 -27.71
N SER A 231 14.85 18.88 -27.74
CA SER A 231 14.67 18.09 -28.96
C SER A 231 13.98 16.76 -28.65
N PRO A 232 13.18 16.19 -29.58
CA PRO A 232 12.98 16.55 -31.00
C PRO A 232 12.00 17.71 -31.24
N LYS A 233 11.90 18.17 -32.50
CA LYS A 233 11.04 19.32 -32.92
C LYS A 233 9.58 19.17 -32.46
N GLN A 234 9.05 17.94 -32.43
CA GLN A 234 7.68 17.69 -32.00
C GLN A 234 7.41 18.00 -30.52
N TYR A 235 8.43 17.97 -29.65
CA TYR A 235 8.33 18.27 -28.22
C TYR A 235 9.10 19.51 -27.81
N LYS A 236 9.69 20.24 -28.76
CA LYS A 236 10.50 21.43 -28.46
C LYS A 236 9.69 22.44 -27.66
N ASN A 237 10.26 22.91 -26.55
CA ASN A 237 9.68 23.86 -25.60
C ASN A 237 8.45 23.34 -24.84
N LEU A 238 8.14 22.05 -24.89
CA LEU A 238 7.13 21.45 -24.03
C LEU A 238 7.73 21.07 -22.68
N SER A 239 6.89 21.10 -21.64
CA SER A 239 7.21 20.46 -20.37
C SER A 239 7.15 18.93 -20.49
N PHE A 240 7.70 18.23 -19.50
CA PHE A 240 7.51 16.78 -19.35
C PHE A 240 6.05 16.36 -19.50
N MET A 241 5.16 16.99 -18.73
CA MET A 241 3.74 16.65 -18.71
C MET A 241 3.08 16.89 -20.07
N ASP A 242 3.39 18.01 -20.71
CA ASP A 242 2.82 18.34 -22.02
C ASP A 242 3.29 17.37 -23.10
N ALA A 243 4.55 16.94 -23.04
CA ALA A 243 5.08 15.95 -23.99
C ALA A 243 4.44 14.57 -23.81
N MET A 244 4.29 14.10 -22.57
CA MET A 244 3.61 12.85 -22.25
C MET A 244 2.12 12.88 -22.60
N ASN A 245 1.43 14.01 -22.39
CA ASN A 245 0.04 14.20 -22.83
C ASN A 245 -0.10 14.27 -24.36
N LYS A 246 0.92 14.77 -25.05
CA LYS A 246 0.95 14.86 -26.51
C LYS A 246 1.28 13.53 -27.19
N PHE A 247 2.01 12.65 -26.51
CA PHE A 247 2.31 11.31 -27.00
C PHE A 247 1.00 10.52 -27.19
N LYS A 248 0.89 9.83 -28.33
CA LYS A 248 -0.34 9.11 -28.71
C LYS A 248 -0.30 7.70 -28.13
N TRP A 249 -0.75 7.55 -26.89
CA TRP A 249 -0.76 6.26 -26.19
C TRP A 249 -1.72 5.26 -26.84
N SER A 250 -1.17 4.17 -27.36
CA SER A 250 -1.86 2.91 -27.61
C SER A 250 -1.68 1.96 -26.42
N ARG A 251 -2.54 0.93 -26.34
CA ARG A 251 -2.42 -0.11 -25.31
C ARG A 251 -1.06 -0.83 -25.36
N SER A 252 -0.53 -1.09 -26.55
CA SER A 252 0.79 -1.69 -26.71
C SER A 252 1.91 -0.78 -26.20
N GLU A 253 1.86 0.52 -26.47
CA GLU A 253 2.86 1.46 -25.95
C GLU A 253 2.76 1.60 -24.44
N GLY A 254 1.54 1.63 -23.88
CA GLY A 254 1.36 1.65 -22.43
C GLY A 254 1.90 0.40 -21.74
N LEU A 255 1.74 -0.78 -22.35
CA LEU A 255 2.33 -2.04 -21.84
C LEU A 255 3.86 -1.99 -21.89
N SER A 256 4.45 -1.63 -23.03
CA SER A 256 5.91 -1.50 -23.15
C SER A 256 6.49 -0.43 -22.22
N TYR A 257 5.74 0.66 -22.00
CA TYR A 257 6.12 1.69 -21.04
C TYR A 257 6.08 1.17 -19.60
N ASN A 258 5.05 0.39 -19.24
CA ASN A 258 4.99 -0.20 -17.92
C ASN A 258 6.18 -1.14 -17.66
N GLU A 259 6.50 -2.01 -18.62
CA GLU A 259 7.65 -2.91 -18.55
C GLU A 259 8.99 -2.16 -18.42
N LEU A 260 9.10 -1.00 -19.08
CA LEU A 260 10.27 -0.13 -18.94
C LEU A 260 10.35 0.44 -17.53
N VAL A 261 9.29 1.12 -17.07
CA VAL A 261 9.26 1.86 -15.79
C VAL A 261 9.60 0.96 -14.61
N LEU A 262 9.10 -0.28 -14.59
CA LEU A 262 9.38 -1.25 -13.52
C LEU A 262 10.85 -1.67 -13.43
N LYS A 263 11.65 -1.46 -14.49
CA LYS A 263 13.07 -1.81 -14.53
C LYS A 263 14.00 -0.60 -14.36
N LEU A 264 13.43 0.60 -14.27
CA LEU A 264 14.24 1.81 -14.18
C LEU A 264 14.92 1.90 -12.82
N PRO A 265 16.14 2.44 -12.76
CA PRO A 265 16.71 2.89 -11.51
C PRO A 265 15.76 3.88 -10.81
N VAL A 266 15.70 3.82 -9.49
CA VAL A 266 14.85 4.67 -8.68
C VAL A 266 15.68 5.66 -7.88
N ASN A 267 15.20 6.89 -7.79
CA ASN A 267 15.75 7.92 -6.93
C ASN A 267 15.16 7.80 -5.52
N VAL A 268 16.01 7.59 -4.52
CA VAL A 268 15.60 7.33 -3.14
C VAL A 268 15.11 8.59 -2.44
N ARG A 269 13.98 8.49 -1.74
CA ARG A 269 13.37 9.54 -0.91
C ARG A 269 13.23 9.06 0.53
N CYS A 270 14.19 9.42 1.37
CA CYS A 270 14.35 8.96 2.74
C CYS A 270 14.40 10.17 3.69
N SER A 271 13.31 10.38 4.43
CA SER A 271 13.12 11.60 5.23
C SER A 271 12.78 11.29 6.69
N LYS A 272 13.34 12.13 7.56
CA LYS A 272 13.13 12.19 9.01
C LYS A 272 11.82 12.91 9.35
N THR A 273 11.47 12.90 10.62
CA THR A 273 10.20 13.46 11.14
C THR A 273 10.07 14.97 10.96
N ASP A 274 11.19 15.69 11.01
CA ASP A 274 11.28 17.15 10.81
C ASP A 274 11.41 17.55 9.33
N ASN A 275 11.18 16.61 8.41
CA ASN A 275 11.47 16.71 6.98
C ASN A 275 12.96 16.90 6.66
N ALA A 276 13.88 16.72 7.62
CA ALA A 276 15.29 16.60 7.29
C ALA A 276 15.53 15.29 6.51
N GLU A 277 16.59 15.27 5.73
CA GLU A 277 16.89 14.15 4.83
C GLU A 277 17.98 13.26 5.46
N TRP A 278 17.88 11.95 5.24
CA TRP A 278 18.98 11.02 5.49
C TRP A 278 20.04 11.16 4.39
N SER A 279 21.28 10.71 4.65
CA SER A 279 22.39 10.99 3.73
C SER A 279 22.24 10.30 2.37
N ILE A 280 21.51 9.19 2.31
CA ILE A 280 21.19 8.49 1.06
C ILE A 280 20.11 9.18 0.21
N GLN A 281 19.52 10.29 0.66
CA GLN A 281 18.50 11.01 -0.09
C GLN A 281 19.00 11.36 -1.50
N GLY A 282 18.19 11.07 -2.51
CA GLY A 282 18.51 11.37 -3.90
C GLY A 282 19.54 10.43 -4.52
N MET A 283 20.01 9.41 -3.79
CA MET A 283 20.79 8.32 -4.37
C MET A 283 19.95 7.56 -5.41
N THR A 284 20.61 7.02 -6.41
CA THR A 284 19.98 6.11 -7.38
C THR A 284 20.21 4.66 -6.95
N ALA A 285 19.14 3.89 -6.84
CA ALA A 285 19.17 2.47 -6.54
C ALA A 285 18.49 1.67 -7.67
N LEU A 286 18.82 0.39 -7.82
CA LEU A 286 18.11 -0.48 -8.76
C LEU A 286 16.95 -1.19 -8.04
N PRO A 287 15.81 -1.43 -8.72
CA PRO A 287 14.81 -2.35 -8.22
C PRO A 287 15.43 -3.72 -7.92
N PRO A 288 15.00 -4.42 -6.86
CA PRO A 288 15.53 -5.74 -6.53
C PRO A 288 15.16 -6.77 -7.59
N GLU A 289 16.07 -7.70 -7.88
CA GLU A 289 15.75 -8.87 -8.72
C GLU A 289 14.87 -9.85 -7.95
N ILE A 290 13.67 -10.10 -8.46
CA ILE A 290 12.71 -11.02 -7.81
C ILE A 290 12.93 -12.42 -8.39
N GLU A 291 13.76 -13.23 -7.74
CA GLU A 291 13.99 -14.62 -8.17
C GLU A 291 12.79 -15.54 -7.89
N ARG A 292 12.12 -15.32 -6.76
CA ARG A 292 11.02 -16.15 -6.26
C ARG A 292 9.89 -15.27 -5.73
N PRO A 293 8.93 -14.88 -6.58
CA PRO A 293 7.81 -14.06 -6.13
C PRO A 293 6.96 -14.84 -5.13
N TYR A 294 6.55 -14.16 -4.05
CA TYR A 294 5.60 -14.73 -3.10
C TYR A 294 4.28 -15.05 -3.81
N LYS A 295 3.75 -16.25 -3.58
CA LYS A 295 2.43 -16.64 -4.03
C LYS A 295 1.48 -16.65 -2.85
N THR A 296 0.40 -15.88 -2.94
CA THR A 296 -0.67 -15.90 -1.95
C THR A 296 -1.29 -17.30 -1.90
N GLU A 297 -1.57 -17.77 -0.69
CA GLU A 297 -2.36 -18.99 -0.51
C GLU A 297 -3.78 -18.71 -1.03
N PRO A 298 -4.37 -19.60 -1.85
CA PRO A 298 -5.72 -19.39 -2.34
C PRO A 298 -6.70 -19.31 -1.17
N ILE A 299 -7.57 -18.29 -1.18
CA ILE A 299 -8.66 -18.19 -0.22
C ILE A 299 -9.65 -19.31 -0.53
N ILE A 300 -9.58 -20.41 0.22
CA ILE A 300 -10.59 -21.46 0.17
C ILE A 300 -11.81 -20.94 0.93
N CYS A 301 -12.73 -20.27 0.23
CA CYS A 301 -14.07 -20.04 0.73
C CYS A 301 -14.76 -21.40 0.87
N SER A 302 -14.74 -21.98 2.07
CA SER A 302 -15.61 -23.11 2.38
C SER A 302 -17.05 -22.60 2.36
N SER A 303 -17.81 -22.98 1.34
CA SER A 303 -19.25 -22.73 1.25
C SER A 303 -19.97 -23.57 2.30
N SER A 304 -19.91 -23.12 3.56
CA SER A 304 -20.68 -23.70 4.66
C SER A 304 -22.13 -23.24 4.58
N SER A 305 -22.81 -23.54 3.47
CA SER A 305 -24.26 -23.37 3.29
C SER A 305 -24.76 -24.10 2.04
N CYS A 306 -24.31 -25.33 1.81
CA CYS A 306 -25.05 -26.28 0.99
C CYS A 306 -25.98 -27.11 1.89
N LEU A 307 -27.27 -26.96 1.66
CA LEU A 307 -28.40 -27.58 2.36
C LEU A 307 -28.13 -29.06 2.74
N CYS A 308 -28.09 -29.36 4.05
CA CYS A 308 -28.54 -30.67 4.53
C CYS A 308 -30.07 -30.63 4.68
N CYS A 309 -30.77 -30.67 3.54
CA CYS A 309 -32.15 -31.16 3.49
C CYS A 309 -32.09 -32.66 3.20
N SER A 310 -31.55 -33.45 4.15
CA SER A 310 -31.77 -34.89 4.15
C SER A 310 -33.07 -35.15 4.92
N LEU A 311 -34.09 -35.53 4.15
CA LEU A 311 -35.33 -36.08 4.68
C LEU A 311 -35.02 -37.15 5.72
N PHE A 312 -35.40 -36.91 6.98
CA PHE A 312 -35.65 -37.98 7.93
C PHE A 312 -36.90 -38.74 7.49
N LEU A 313 -36.75 -39.66 6.54
CA LEU A 313 -37.69 -40.78 6.39
C LEU A 313 -37.32 -41.82 7.46
N THR A 314 -37.98 -41.73 8.61
CA THR A 314 -38.01 -42.80 9.60
C THR A 314 -38.84 -43.97 9.05
N LEU A 315 -38.19 -44.93 8.37
CA LEU A 315 -38.78 -46.24 8.12
C LEU A 315 -38.56 -47.14 9.33
N LEU A 316 -39.64 -47.35 10.10
CA LEU A 316 -39.75 -48.39 11.11
C LEU A 316 -39.61 -49.78 10.45
N PHE A 317 -38.53 -50.50 10.77
CA PHE A 317 -38.47 -51.95 10.57
C PHE A 317 -38.84 -52.67 11.87
N VAL A 318 -40.03 -53.26 11.86
CA VAL A 318 -40.54 -54.20 12.85
C VAL A 318 -39.80 -55.53 12.66
N VAL A 319 -39.07 -55.99 13.68
CA VAL A 319 -38.58 -57.37 13.75
C VAL A 319 -39.42 -58.12 14.79
N HIS A 320 -40.28 -59.01 14.29
CA HIS A 320 -40.95 -60.04 15.07
C HIS A 320 -39.95 -61.11 15.50
N VAL A 321 -39.86 -61.38 16.80
CA VAL A 321 -39.32 -62.64 17.34
C VAL A 321 -40.46 -63.34 18.07
N THR A 322 -40.84 -64.52 17.57
CA THR A 322 -41.79 -65.44 18.19
C THR A 322 -41.03 -66.47 19.03
N ALA A 323 -41.35 -66.57 20.32
CA ALA A 323 -41.13 -67.78 21.12
C ALA A 323 -42.07 -67.79 22.35
N SER A 324 -43.21 -68.45 22.13
CA SER A 324 -44.02 -69.29 23.02
C SER A 324 -43.73 -69.39 24.54
N THR A 325 -44.76 -68.98 25.30
CA THR A 325 -45.48 -69.70 26.40
C THR A 325 -44.73 -70.12 27.67
N MET A 326 -45.15 -69.56 28.83
CA MET A 326 -45.98 -70.21 29.89
C MET A 326 -45.73 -69.57 31.27
N GLY A 327 -46.80 -69.41 32.06
CA GLY A 327 -46.76 -69.39 33.55
C GLY A 327 -46.53 -68.01 34.17
N ASN A 328 -47.54 -67.19 34.45
CA ASN A 328 -48.51 -67.25 35.56
C ASN A 328 -47.94 -66.77 36.92
N ILE A 329 -48.76 -65.94 37.59
CA ILE A 329 -48.79 -65.56 39.03
C ILE A 329 -48.00 -64.30 39.46
N GLY A 330 -48.76 -63.21 39.67
CA GLY A 330 -48.91 -62.62 41.01
C GLY A 330 -48.00 -61.44 41.39
N PRO A 331 -48.57 -60.33 41.95
CA PRO A 331 -47.86 -59.07 42.20
C PRO A 331 -47.23 -59.05 43.59
N PHE A 332 -46.25 -58.19 43.86
CA PHE A 332 -46.14 -57.50 45.16
C PHE A 332 -45.14 -56.33 45.09
N LEU A 333 -45.70 -55.15 45.37
CA LEU A 333 -45.14 -53.85 45.80
C LEU A 333 -43.87 -53.27 45.15
#